data_AF-A0A4T3F5F2-F1
#
_entry.id   AF-A0A4T3F5F2-F1
#
_cell.length_a   1.000
_cell.length_b   1.000
_cell.length_c   1.000
_cell.angle_alpha   90.00
_cell.angle_beta   90.00
_cell.angle_gamma   90.00
#
_symmetry.space_group_name_H-M   'P 1'
#
loop_
_entity.id
_entity.type
_entity.pdbx_description
1 polymer ?
#
loop_
_entity_poly.entity_id
_entity_poly.type
_entity_poly.pdbx_seq_one_letter_code
_entity_poly.pdbx_strand_id
1 'polypeptide(L)'
;MFGLLPRWRSLGPITLDLFHRDARHGPRWLHLHPREFGVLWRLADTPGERVTRADLLKDVWRINHEPGTNSVEVHVSRLRGKLAEVGCDKLVATVPEGGYRLTGEVPFMLARPPAGTDALDRYVRQIDWHGSPACSAQATIPHNSQLD
;
A
#
# COMPACT_ATOMS: atom_id res chain seq x y z
N MET A 1 -12.47 4.18 12.82
CA MET A 1 -13.14 3.55 11.65
C MET A 1 -12.06 2.90 10.79
N PHE A 2 -11.58 1.72 11.19
CA PHE A 2 -10.51 0.99 10.50
C PHE A 2 -11.13 0.00 9.49
N GLY A 3 -11.64 0.53 8.39
CA GLY A 3 -12.13 -0.29 7.28
C GLY A 3 -10.97 -0.70 6.40
N LEU A 4 -10.66 -2.01 6.38
CA LEU A 4 -9.83 -2.73 5.39
C LEU A 4 -8.62 -1.94 4.86
N LEU A 5 -7.44 -2.12 5.47
CA LEU A 5 -6.20 -1.66 4.84
C LEU A 5 -6.10 -2.33 3.46
N PRO A 6 -6.14 -1.56 2.37
CA PRO A 6 -6.10 -2.15 1.04
C PRO A 6 -4.73 -2.81 0.86
N ARG A 7 -4.73 -4.08 0.43
CA ARG A 7 -3.48 -4.82 0.12
C ARG A 7 -2.61 -4.07 -0.88
N TRP A 8 -3.23 -3.30 -1.78
CA TRP A 8 -2.54 -2.51 -2.79
C TRP A 8 -2.98 -1.04 -2.80
N ARG A 9 -2.04 -0.14 -3.09
CA ARG A 9 -2.31 1.29 -3.33
C ARG A 9 -1.65 1.74 -4.64
N SER A 10 -2.38 2.42 -5.53
CA SER A 10 -1.80 2.99 -6.75
C SER A 10 -1.39 4.43 -6.53
N LEU A 11 -0.12 4.76 -6.79
CA LEU A 11 0.47 6.10 -6.78
C LEU A 11 0.77 6.53 -8.22
N GLY A 12 -0.28 6.92 -8.96
CA GLY A 12 -0.18 7.21 -10.39
C GLY A 12 0.34 6.00 -11.18
N PRO A 13 1.55 6.04 -11.74
CA PRO A 13 2.12 4.93 -12.53
C PRO A 13 2.66 3.75 -11.69
N ILE A 14 2.79 3.92 -10.37
CA ILE A 14 3.33 2.90 -9.46
C ILE A 14 2.21 2.25 -8.65
N THR A 15 2.33 0.95 -8.34
CA THR A 15 1.47 0.22 -7.42
C THR A 15 2.28 -0.28 -6.23
N LEU A 16 1.85 0.03 -5.02
CA LEU A 16 2.40 -0.49 -3.77
C LEU A 16 1.72 -1.79 -3.40
N ASP A 17 2.49 -2.75 -2.90
CA ASP A 17 1.99 -3.99 -2.31
C ASP A 17 2.41 -4.11 -0.84
N LEU A 18 1.42 -4.15 0.06
CA LEU A 18 1.63 -4.25 1.50
C LEU A 18 2.15 -5.64 1.93
N PHE A 19 1.81 -6.70 1.19
CA PHE A 19 2.29 -8.06 1.49
C PHE A 19 3.76 -8.20 1.14
N HIS A 20 4.14 -7.77 -0.06
CA HIS A 20 5.53 -7.79 -0.51
C HIS A 20 6.37 -6.68 0.12
N ARG A 21 5.73 -5.65 0.70
CA ARG A 21 6.37 -4.42 1.19
C ARG A 21 7.26 -3.79 0.12
N ASP A 22 6.76 -3.78 -1.11
CA ASP A 22 7.48 -3.29 -2.28
C ASP A 22 6.55 -2.49 -3.20
N ALA A 23 7.17 -1.75 -4.11
CA ALA A 23 6.51 -1.00 -5.17
C ALA A 23 6.77 -1.66 -6.53
N ARG A 24 5.80 -1.52 -7.43
CA ARG A 24 5.87 -2.04 -8.79
C ARG A 24 5.49 -0.97 -9.79
N HIS A 25 6.26 -0.83 -10.86
CA HIS A 25 5.89 -0.02 -12.02
C HIS A 25 5.54 -0.96 -13.17
N GLY A 26 4.25 -1.08 -13.49
CA GLY A 26 3.77 -2.08 -14.44
C GLY A 26 4.09 -3.52 -13.98
N PRO A 27 4.91 -4.29 -14.70
CA PRO A 27 5.36 -5.63 -14.29
C PRO A 27 6.67 -5.65 -13.48
N ARG A 28 7.39 -4.52 -13.35
CA ARG A 28 8.74 -4.48 -12.75
C ARG A 28 8.69 -4.09 -11.28
N TRP A 29 9.26 -4.94 -10.41
CA TRP A 29 9.46 -4.67 -8.98
C TRP A 29 10.63 -3.70 -8.75
N LEU A 30 10.46 -2.79 -7.80
CA LEU A 30 11.48 -1.79 -7.43
C LEU A 30 12.44 -2.30 -6.34
N HIS A 31 12.12 -3.41 -5.66
CA HIS A 31 12.92 -3.98 -4.57
C HIS A 31 13.26 -2.93 -3.49
N LEU A 32 12.26 -2.21 -3.02
CA LEU A 32 12.39 -1.20 -1.97
C LEU A 32 12.85 -1.83 -0.65
N HIS A 33 13.70 -1.12 0.09
CA HIS A 33 14.04 -1.53 1.45
C HIS A 33 12.81 -1.33 2.36
N PRO A 34 12.59 -2.14 3.42
CA PRO A 34 11.43 -2.00 4.29
C PRO A 34 11.18 -0.59 4.83
N ARG A 35 12.24 0.16 5.12
CA ARG A 35 12.17 1.57 5.55
C ARG A 35 11.78 2.52 4.42
N GLU A 36 12.30 2.30 3.21
CA GLU A 36 11.96 3.10 2.02
C GLU A 36 10.48 2.90 1.68
N PHE A 37 10.01 1.65 1.73
CA PHE A 37 8.59 1.31 1.59
C PHE A 37 7.75 1.97 2.68
N GLY A 38 8.18 1.93 3.94
CA GLY A 38 7.45 2.55 5.05
C GLY A 38 7.27 4.06 4.87
N VAL A 39 8.31 4.76 4.41
CA VAL A 39 8.22 6.20 4.08
C VAL A 39 7.20 6.43 2.97
N LEU A 40 7.30 5.67 1.88
CA LEU A 40 6.38 5.83 0.74
C LEU A 40 4.94 5.50 1.11
N TRP A 41 4.72 4.46 1.92
CA TRP A 41 3.42 4.06 2.44
C TRP A 41 2.80 5.13 3.33
N ARG A 42 3.61 5.73 4.21
CA ARG A 42 3.16 6.80 5.10
C ARG A 42 2.79 8.06 4.32
N LEU A 43 3.57 8.42 3.30
CA LEU A 43 3.26 9.54 2.39
C LEU A 43 1.99 9.26 1.56
N ALA A 44 1.76 8.00 1.18
CA ALA A 44 0.56 7.57 0.47
C ALA A 44 -0.70 7.56 1.35
N ASP A 45 -0.56 7.57 2.68
CA ASP A 45 -1.68 7.63 3.61
C ASP A 45 -2.33 9.02 3.66
N THR A 46 -1.50 10.06 3.56
CA THR A 46 -1.92 11.47 3.54
C THR A 46 -1.35 12.15 2.29
N PRO A 47 -1.91 11.86 1.12
CA PRO A 47 -1.39 12.38 -0.15
C PRO A 47 -1.57 13.89 -0.29
N GLY A 48 -0.58 14.55 -0.88
CA GLY A 48 -0.54 16.01 -0.98
C GLY A 48 -0.23 16.73 0.35
N GLU A 49 -0.38 16.06 1.48
CA GLU A 49 -0.07 16.63 2.79
C GLU A 49 1.44 16.58 3.07
N ARG A 50 1.93 17.59 3.79
CA ARG A 50 3.31 17.67 4.24
C ARG A 50 3.50 16.74 5.43
N VAL A 51 4.31 15.71 5.25
CA VAL A 51 4.76 14.83 6.34
C VAL A 51 6.15 15.28 6.79
N THR A 52 6.28 15.61 8.09
CA THR A 52 7.54 16.12 8.62
C THR A 52 8.54 14.99 8.89
N ARG A 53 9.81 15.36 9.11
CA ARG A 53 10.85 14.41 9.51
C ARG A 53 10.50 13.69 10.82
N ALA A 54 9.99 14.43 11.80
CA ALA A 54 9.58 13.89 13.09
C ALA A 54 8.44 12.85 12.94
N ASP A 55 7.47 13.13 12.06
CA ASP A 55 6.38 12.17 11.78
C ASP A 55 6.91 10.90 11.12
N LEU A 56 7.82 11.02 10.15
CA LEU A 56 8.45 9.85 9.53
C LEU A 56 9.26 9.03 10.53
N LEU A 57 10.03 9.67 11.41
CA LEU A 57 10.78 9.00 12.48
C LEU A 57 9.84 8.24 13.43
N LYS A 58 8.73 8.86 13.81
CA LYS A 58 7.74 8.25 14.68
C LYS A 58 7.03 7.08 14.01
N ASP A 59 6.58 7.25 12.77
CA ASP A 59 5.70 6.27 12.12
C ASP A 59 6.48 5.10 11.50
N VAL A 60 7.65 5.37 10.91
CA VAL A 60 8.47 4.36 10.20
C VAL A 60 9.57 3.78 11.07
N TRP A 61 10.27 4.63 11.85
CA TRP A 61 11.32 4.17 12.75
C TRP A 61 10.80 3.77 14.14
N ARG A 62 9.57 4.18 14.51
CA ARG A 62 9.02 3.99 15.87
C ARG A 62 9.88 4.62 16.96
N ILE A 63 10.53 5.73 16.62
CA ILE A 63 11.41 6.47 17.52
C ILE A 63 10.77 7.83 17.78
N ASN A 64 10.66 8.22 19.06
CA ASN A 64 10.07 9.49 19.48
C ASN A 64 11.11 10.61 19.65
N HIS A 65 12.40 10.30 19.52
CA HIS A 65 13.50 11.27 19.59
C HIS A 65 14.11 11.47 18.20
N GLU A 66 14.61 12.67 17.92
CA GLU A 66 15.35 12.91 16.69
C GLU A 66 16.76 12.30 16.82
N PRO A 67 17.10 11.22 16.09
CA PRO A 67 18.48 10.83 15.99
C PRO A 67 19.23 11.99 15.31
N GLY A 68 20.37 12.40 15.87
CA GLY A 68 21.26 13.41 15.27
C GLY A 68 21.92 12.95 13.96
N THR A 69 21.39 11.90 13.33
CA THR A 69 21.84 11.31 12.08
C THR A 69 20.80 11.55 11.00
N ASN A 70 21.25 11.88 9.79
CA ASN A 70 20.41 12.12 8.62
C ASN A 70 19.82 10.82 8.01
N SER A 71 19.28 9.94 8.85
CA SER A 71 18.79 8.64 8.43
C SER A 71 17.60 8.75 7.49
N VAL A 72 16.66 9.66 7.76
CA VAL A 72 15.46 9.86 6.93
C VAL A 72 15.87 10.32 5.54
N GLU A 73 16.73 11.35 5.47
CA GLU A 73 17.19 11.96 4.23
C GLU A 73 17.93 10.94 3.35
N VAL A 74 18.78 10.10 3.93
CA VAL A 74 19.49 9.03 3.22
C VAL A 74 18.51 8.01 2.63
N HIS A 75 17.52 7.57 3.41
CA HIS A 75 16.52 6.62 2.93
C HIS A 75 15.60 7.23 1.87
N VAL A 76 15.20 8.50 2.00
CA VAL A 76 14.46 9.22 0.96
C VAL A 76 15.29 9.38 -0.31
N SER A 77 16.58 9.70 -0.20
CA SER A 77 17.46 9.83 -1.36
C SER A 77 17.60 8.50 -2.12
N ARG A 78 17.78 7.38 -1.40
CA ARG A 78 17.80 6.03 -2.00
C ARG A 78 16.46 5.67 -2.65
N LEU A 79 15.35 5.95 -1.96
CA LEU A 79 14.01 5.77 -2.50
C LEU A 79 13.84 6.55 -3.82
N ARG A 80 14.25 7.82 -3.85
CA ARG A 80 14.21 8.65 -5.07
C ARG A 80 15.07 8.09 -6.18
N GLY A 81 16.25 7.53 -5.88
CA GLY A 81 17.07 6.82 -6.87
C GLY A 81 16.32 5.66 -7.51
N LYS A 82 15.69 4.81 -6.70
CA LYS A 82 14.89 3.67 -7.21
C LYS A 82 13.65 4.13 -7.99
N LEU A 83 13.02 5.21 -7.58
CA LEU A 83 11.91 5.81 -8.32
C LEU A 83 12.37 6.45 -9.63
N ALA A 84 13.58 7.01 -9.67
CA ALA A 84 14.16 7.60 -10.88
C ALA A 84 14.44 6.53 -11.95
N GLU A 85 14.82 5.31 -11.57
CA GLU A 85 14.99 4.18 -12.50
C GLU A 85 13.72 3.83 -13.28
N VAL A 86 12.55 4.19 -12.75
CA VAL A 86 11.24 3.98 -13.38
C VAL A 86 10.60 5.30 -13.86
N GLY A 87 11.36 6.41 -13.89
CA GLY A 87 10.89 7.71 -14.35
C GLY A 87 9.86 8.39 -13.42
N CYS A 88 9.82 8.00 -12.15
CA CYS A 88 8.85 8.45 -11.16
C CYS A 88 9.49 9.25 -10.01
N ASP A 89 10.64 9.88 -10.25
CA ASP A 89 11.40 10.66 -9.26
C ASP A 89 10.57 11.82 -8.67
N LYS A 90 9.63 12.35 -9.46
CA LYS A 90 8.74 13.45 -9.07
C LYS A 90 7.57 13.04 -8.18
N LEU A 91 7.42 11.76 -7.83
CA LEU A 91 6.36 11.32 -6.92
C LEU A 91 6.58 11.79 -5.49
N VAL A 92 7.84 11.88 -5.06
CA VAL A 92 8.22 12.34 -3.72
C VAL A 92 8.88 13.70 -3.83
N ALA A 93 8.18 14.74 -3.38
CA ALA A 93 8.66 16.11 -3.38
C ALA A 93 9.09 16.54 -1.98
N THR A 94 10.21 17.26 -1.88
CA THR A 94 10.63 17.93 -0.65
C THR A 94 9.91 19.28 -0.55
N VAL A 95 9.39 19.60 0.62
CA VAL A 95 8.72 20.88 0.89
C VAL A 95 9.75 21.91 1.38
N PRO A 96 9.70 23.19 0.93
CA PRO A 96 10.68 24.21 1.34
C PRO A 96 10.74 24.45 2.85
N GLU A 97 9.61 24.28 3.53
CA GLU A 97 9.46 24.42 4.99
C GLU A 97 10.03 23.22 5.77
N GLY A 98 10.59 22.24 5.07
CA GLY A 98 11.02 20.96 5.61
C GLY A 98 9.94 19.87 5.47
N GLY A 99 10.39 18.62 5.39
CA GLY A 99 9.52 17.46 5.19
C GLY A 99 9.29 17.08 3.73
N TYR A 100 8.37 16.14 3.55
CA TYR A 100 8.13 15.45 2.30
C TYR A 100 6.65 15.36 2.01
N ARG A 101 6.27 15.43 0.74
CA ARG A 101 4.90 15.25 0.28
C ARG A 101 4.86 14.34 -0.93
N LEU A 102 3.74 13.64 -1.07
CA LEU A 102 3.43 12.91 -2.29
C LEU A 102 2.73 13.84 -3.28
N THR A 103 3.28 13.98 -4.49
CA THR A 103 2.78 14.88 -5.55
C THR A 103 1.81 14.21 -6.52
N GLY A 104 1.51 12.92 -6.34
CA GLY A 104 0.54 12.19 -7.14
C GLY A 104 -0.88 12.32 -6.60
N GLU A 105 -1.85 12.57 -7.49
CA GLU A 105 -3.25 12.26 -7.21
C GLU A 105 -3.35 10.76 -6.98
N VAL A 106 -3.60 10.36 -5.74
CA VAL A 106 -3.95 8.99 -5.40
C VAL A 106 -5.45 8.92 -5.24
N PRO A 107 -6.18 8.40 -6.23
CA PRO A 107 -7.46 7.82 -5.88
C PRO A 107 -7.11 6.68 -4.90
N PHE A 108 -7.59 6.77 -3.65
CA PHE A 108 -7.60 5.67 -2.68
C PHE A 108 -8.37 4.42 -3.19
N MET A 109 -8.80 4.44 -4.45
CA MET A 109 -9.45 3.34 -5.12
C MET A 109 -8.52 2.13 -5.15
N LEU A 110 -9.06 1.04 -4.63
CA LEU A 110 -8.59 -0.34 -4.74
C LEU A 110 -7.91 -0.56 -6.10
N ALA A 111 -6.59 -0.47 -6.13
CA ALA A 111 -5.81 -0.69 -7.34
C ALA A 111 -6.23 -2.03 -7.93
N ARG A 112 -6.64 -2.05 -9.21
CA ARG A 112 -6.91 -3.32 -9.90
C ARG A 112 -5.64 -4.18 -9.76
N PRO A 113 -5.74 -5.46 -9.32
CA PRO A 113 -4.60 -6.37 -9.27
C PRO A 113 -3.75 -6.21 -10.52
N PRO A 114 -2.46 -5.92 -10.40
CA PRO A 114 -1.68 -5.61 -11.57
C PRO A 114 -1.50 -6.93 -12.32
N ALA A 115 -2.14 -7.01 -13.50
CA ALA A 115 -2.46 -8.27 -14.17
C ALA A 115 -1.27 -9.25 -14.25
N GLY A 116 -1.43 -10.40 -13.57
CA GLY A 116 -0.89 -11.68 -14.02
C GLY A 116 0.63 -11.92 -13.93
N THR A 117 1.30 -11.55 -12.83
CA THR A 117 2.73 -11.92 -12.66
C THR A 117 3.14 -12.34 -11.26
N ASP A 118 2.28 -12.19 -10.25
CA ASP A 118 2.62 -12.58 -8.89
C ASP A 118 2.23 -14.04 -8.63
N ALA A 119 3.20 -14.88 -8.28
CA ALA A 119 2.98 -16.27 -7.90
C ALA A 119 2.02 -16.38 -6.70
N LEU A 120 1.99 -15.35 -5.83
CA LEU A 120 1.09 -15.28 -4.69
C LEU A 120 -0.38 -15.10 -5.11
N ASP A 121 -0.67 -14.32 -6.15
CA ASP A 121 -2.03 -14.15 -6.67
C ASP A 121 -2.58 -15.46 -7.26
N ARG A 122 -1.72 -16.27 -7.89
CA ARG A 122 -2.11 -17.62 -8.34
C ARG A 122 -2.45 -18.51 -7.16
N TYR A 123 -1.67 -18.44 -6.08
CA TYR A 123 -1.89 -19.22 -4.88
C TYR A 123 -3.16 -18.78 -4.13
N VAL A 124 -3.41 -17.48 -3.96
CA VAL A 124 -4.63 -16.94 -3.35
C VAL A 124 -5.88 -17.29 -4.16
N ARG A 125 -5.81 -17.30 -5.50
CA ARG A 125 -6.91 -17.80 -6.35
C ARG A 125 -7.12 -19.31 -6.25
N GLN A 126 -6.08 -20.08 -5.94
CA GLN A 126 -6.22 -21.51 -5.64
C GLN A 126 -6.82 -21.74 -4.25
N ILE A 127 -6.61 -20.81 -3.32
CA ILE A 127 -7.34 -20.74 -2.06
C ILE A 127 -8.69 -20.05 -2.35
N ASP A 128 -9.51 -20.65 -3.21
CA ASP A 128 -10.94 -20.42 -3.16
C ASP A 128 -11.38 -20.80 -1.74
N TRP A 129 -11.63 -19.78 -0.93
CA TRP A 129 -12.24 -19.92 0.38
C TRP A 129 -13.62 -20.57 0.19
N HIS A 130 -13.67 -21.90 0.25
CA HIS A 130 -14.91 -22.67 0.40
C HIS A 130 -15.54 -22.31 1.75
N GLY A 131 -16.21 -21.16 1.85
CA GLY A 131 -16.77 -20.75 3.13
C GLY A 131 -17.30 -19.33 3.27
N SER A 132 -17.99 -18.77 2.28
CA SER A 132 -18.87 -17.63 2.56
C SER A 132 -20.28 -17.90 2.03
N PRO A 133 -21.28 -18.12 2.91
CA PRO A 133 -22.67 -18.16 2.53
C PRO A 133 -23.16 -16.73 2.34
N ALA A 134 -22.83 -16.13 1.19
CA ALA A 134 -23.49 -14.90 0.79
C ALA A 134 -24.86 -15.27 0.20
N CYS A 135 -25.90 -14.94 0.96
CA CYS A 135 -27.11 -14.33 0.42
C CYS A 135 -27.86 -15.15 -0.65
N SER A 136 -28.77 -16.01 -0.21
CA SER A 136 -30.00 -16.27 -0.96
C SER A 136 -31.18 -15.78 -0.14
N ALA A 137 -31.77 -14.69 -0.62
CA ALA A 137 -33.10 -14.27 -0.24
C ALA A 137 -34.12 -15.37 -0.59
N GLN A 138 -35.04 -15.59 0.35
CA GLN A 138 -36.43 -16.08 0.18
C GLN A 138 -36.66 -17.35 -0.66
N ALA A 139 -37.12 -18.42 0.01
CA ALA A 139 -38.31 -19.17 -0.40
C ALA A 139 -38.65 -20.26 0.64
N THR A 140 -39.82 -20.08 1.26
CA THR A 140 -40.82 -21.10 1.63
C THR A 140 -40.35 -22.34 2.41
N ILE A 141 -40.74 -22.39 3.69
CA ILE A 141 -40.85 -23.62 4.48
C ILE A 141 -42.17 -24.31 4.05
N PRO A 142 -42.17 -25.49 3.39
CA PRO A 142 -43.34 -26.34 3.42
C PRO A 142 -43.34 -27.15 4.71
N HIS A 143 -44.44 -27.00 5.43
CA HIS A 143 -44.90 -27.84 6.52
C HIS A 143 -45.34 -29.20 5.97
N ASN A 144 -44.75 -30.31 6.44
CA ASN A 144 -45.34 -31.67 6.44
C ASN A 144 -44.48 -32.56 7.36
N SER A 145 -44.88 -32.90 8.59
CA SER A 145 -45.89 -33.89 9.00
C SER A 145 -45.62 -35.32 8.51
N GLN A 146 -45.28 -36.21 9.48
CA GLN A 146 -45.46 -37.68 9.50
C GLN A 146 -44.56 -38.50 8.54
N LEU A 147 -44.07 -39.73 8.79
CA LEU A 147 -44.23 -40.83 9.77
C LEU A 147 -42.79 -41.35 10.12
N ASP A 148 -42.45 -42.07 11.18
CA ASP A 148 -43.04 -43.23 11.88
C ASP A 148 -42.71 -43.21 13.39
#